data_AF-A0A1K2ILV0-F1
#
_entry.id   AF-A0A1K2ILV0-F1
#
_cell.length_a   1.000
_cell.length_b   1.000
_cell.length_c   1.000
_cell.angle_alpha   90.00
_cell.angle_beta   90.00
_cell.angle_gamma   90.00
#
_symmetry.space_group_name_H-M   'P 1'
#
loop_
_entity.id
_entity.type
_entity.pdbx_description
1 polymer ?
#
loop_
_entity_poly.entity_id
_entity_poly.type
_entity_poly.pdbx_seq_one_letter_code
_entity_poly.pdbx_strand_id
1 'polypeptide(L)'
;MKKKGILLLLFTLILVIPNVEAQLLKKLKQKVLGKDSKEGLLTGMFVSETNQVFKDWDMGEADIVLSFHPADSTQKGTQKIGKILDDGSFSYQLPDSILTSVPVRSFISECTNKEETIVKNDSVTISPAFIRVGQNNKFIGYIVPASSIKTSYNTISGGLINNGHLGHYYLPIYANGEATIELNCVKKVKMEDGKGFAFKTKVPVDEYFNYEFKKGWNLVDVHVIDNLLVGESYHYIERSWSVIEKLPNNSVWVFIPVINK
;
A
#
# COMPACT_ATOMS: atom_id res chain seq x y z
N MET A 1 19.39 -34.85 60.68
CA MET A 1 18.97 -33.63 59.95
C MET A 1 19.48 -33.71 58.50
N LYS A 2 18.60 -34.01 57.54
CA LYS A 2 18.91 -33.92 56.09
C LYS A 2 17.77 -33.14 55.43
N LYS A 3 18.00 -31.86 55.14
CA LYS A 3 17.10 -31.06 54.29
C LYS A 3 17.52 -31.27 52.83
N LYS A 4 16.69 -31.97 52.05
CA LYS A 4 16.78 -32.00 50.59
C LYS A 4 16.16 -30.71 50.07
N GLY A 5 16.96 -29.88 49.42
CA GLY A 5 16.50 -28.68 48.71
C GLY A 5 15.76 -29.08 47.45
N ILE A 6 14.56 -28.52 47.27
CA ILE A 6 13.78 -28.60 46.04
C ILE A 6 14.37 -27.58 45.07
N LEU A 7 14.88 -28.05 43.93
CA LEU A 7 15.31 -27.22 42.81
C LEU A 7 14.05 -26.76 42.07
N LEU A 8 13.64 -25.52 42.27
CA LEU A 8 12.55 -24.90 41.53
C LEU A 8 13.11 -24.43 40.17
N LEU A 9 12.77 -25.13 39.09
CA LEU A 9 13.01 -24.64 37.73
C LEU A 9 12.07 -23.45 37.48
N LEU A 10 12.65 -22.24 37.46
CA LEU A 10 11.96 -21.05 36.95
C LEU A 10 11.85 -21.18 35.43
N PHE A 11 10.68 -21.57 34.94
CA PHE A 11 10.30 -21.31 33.55
C PHE A 11 9.99 -19.82 33.44
N THR A 12 10.93 -19.01 32.95
CA THR A 12 10.62 -17.67 32.45
C THR A 12 9.86 -17.80 31.14
N LEU A 13 8.53 -17.82 31.26
CA LEU A 13 7.62 -17.54 30.17
C LEU A 13 7.85 -16.07 29.76
N ILE A 14 8.50 -15.84 28.62
CA ILE A 14 8.54 -14.50 28.01
C ILE A 14 7.15 -14.29 27.40
N LEU A 15 6.23 -13.75 28.21
CA LEU A 15 5.02 -13.13 27.71
C LEU A 15 5.43 -11.90 26.91
N VAL A 16 5.35 -11.99 25.58
CA VAL A 16 5.32 -10.82 24.71
C VAL A 16 4.13 -9.99 25.18
N ILE A 17 4.34 -8.74 25.59
CA ILE A 17 3.29 -7.88 26.16
C ILE A 17 2.68 -7.03 25.04
N PRO A 18 1.57 -7.44 24.40
CA PRO A 18 0.86 -6.60 23.41
C PRO A 18 0.33 -5.28 24.02
N ASN A 19 0.25 -5.20 25.35
CA ASN A 19 -0.31 -4.06 26.08
C ASN A 19 0.57 -2.79 26.05
N VAL A 20 1.89 -2.90 25.85
CA VAL A 20 2.79 -1.72 25.88
C VAL A 20 2.73 -0.94 24.56
N GLU A 21 2.69 -1.64 23.42
CA GLU A 21 2.66 -1.01 22.09
C GLU A 21 1.31 -0.33 21.82
N ALA A 22 0.20 -0.99 22.18
CA ALA A 22 -1.13 -0.39 22.11
C ALA A 22 -1.27 0.88 23.00
N GLN A 23 -0.67 0.87 24.20
CA GLN A 23 -0.64 2.06 25.06
C GLN A 23 0.23 3.18 24.50
N LEU A 24 1.33 2.86 23.83
CA LEU A 24 2.18 3.85 23.15
C LEU A 24 1.42 4.52 22.01
N LEU A 25 0.79 3.74 21.13
CA LEU A 25 -0.04 4.24 20.02
C LEU A 25 -1.16 5.15 20.54
N LYS A 26 -1.87 4.73 21.59
CA LYS A 26 -2.92 5.54 22.24
C LYS A 26 -2.39 6.87 22.77
N LYS A 27 -1.20 6.89 23.38
CA LYS A 27 -0.55 8.12 23.85
C LYS A 27 -0.07 9.02 22.71
N LEU A 28 0.37 8.44 21.58
CA LEU A 28 0.79 9.18 20.41
C LEU A 28 -0.40 9.87 19.73
N LYS A 29 -1.54 9.18 19.57
CA LYS A 29 -2.78 9.76 19.02
C LYS A 29 -3.26 11.01 19.78
N GLN A 30 -3.09 11.02 21.10
CA GLN A 30 -3.52 12.13 21.96
C GLN A 30 -2.60 13.35 21.90
N LYS A 31 -1.37 13.17 21.43
CA LYS A 31 -0.46 14.27 21.13
C LYS A 31 -0.67 14.61 19.67
N VAL A 32 -1.31 15.72 19.36
CA VAL A 32 -1.26 16.25 17.99
C VAL A 32 0.22 16.59 17.72
N LEU A 33 0.89 15.83 16.87
CA LEU A 33 2.34 15.94 16.62
C LEU A 33 2.67 16.69 15.33
N GLY A 34 1.76 17.56 14.87
CA GLY A 34 1.90 18.29 13.64
C GLY A 34 1.02 19.53 13.54
N LYS A 35 1.26 20.32 12.50
CA LYS A 35 0.34 21.38 12.05
C LYS A 35 -0.21 20.93 10.71
N ASP A 36 -1.51 21.06 10.52
CA ASP A 36 -2.16 20.69 9.27
C ASP A 36 -1.60 21.58 8.15
N SER A 37 -0.67 21.05 7.35
CA SER A 37 -0.12 21.76 6.22
C SER A 37 -1.10 21.57 5.07
N LYS A 38 -1.57 22.70 4.50
CA LYS A 38 -2.48 22.68 3.35
C LYS A 38 -1.91 21.77 2.27
N GLU A 39 -2.65 20.71 1.96
CA GLU A 39 -3.01 20.06 0.69
C GLU A 39 -2.35 20.48 -0.65
N GLY A 40 -1.25 21.24 -0.69
CA GLY A 40 -0.54 21.65 -1.91
C GLY A 40 0.11 20.49 -2.66
N LEU A 41 0.10 19.30 -2.08
CA LEU A 41 0.42 18.05 -2.77
C LEU A 41 -0.78 17.53 -3.59
N LEU A 42 -2.02 17.77 -3.14
CA LEU A 42 -3.25 17.34 -3.82
C LEU A 42 -3.62 18.24 -5.02
N THR A 43 -2.93 19.37 -5.21
CA THR A 43 -3.19 20.29 -6.32
C THR A 43 -2.64 19.74 -7.63
N GLY A 44 -3.41 19.87 -8.71
CA GLY A 44 -3.03 19.42 -10.05
C GLY A 44 -3.41 17.98 -10.38
N MET A 45 -4.11 17.27 -9.49
CA MET A 45 -4.66 15.95 -9.77
C MET A 45 -5.91 16.05 -10.65
N PHE A 46 -6.05 15.12 -11.59
CA PHE A 46 -7.25 14.99 -12.41
C PHE A 46 -8.09 13.86 -11.86
N VAL A 47 -9.39 14.08 -11.72
CA VAL A 47 -10.29 13.16 -11.02
C VAL A 47 -11.45 12.80 -11.93
N SER A 48 -11.83 11.54 -11.97
CA SER A 48 -12.96 11.12 -12.79
C SER A 48 -14.29 11.54 -12.17
N GLU A 49 -15.19 12.13 -12.97
CA GLU A 49 -16.56 12.42 -12.52
C GLU A 49 -17.42 11.15 -12.51
N THR A 50 -17.38 10.36 -13.59
CA THR A 50 -17.92 9.00 -13.73
C THR A 50 -17.21 8.28 -14.90
N ASN A 51 -17.31 6.94 -14.98
CA ASN A 51 -16.99 6.16 -16.20
C ASN A 51 -15.61 6.43 -16.86
N GLN A 52 -14.53 6.49 -16.08
CA GLN A 52 -13.17 6.61 -16.63
C GLN A 52 -12.97 7.83 -17.55
N VAL A 53 -13.54 8.98 -17.17
CA VAL A 53 -13.29 10.28 -17.83
C VAL A 53 -12.74 11.26 -16.82
N PHE A 54 -11.50 11.72 -17.00
CA PHE A 54 -10.86 12.71 -16.14
C PHE A 54 -11.42 14.11 -16.40
N LYS A 55 -11.88 14.79 -15.34
CA LYS A 55 -12.33 16.17 -15.42
C LYS A 55 -11.15 17.10 -15.74
N ASP A 56 -11.42 18.11 -16.57
CA ASP A 56 -10.49 19.19 -16.89
C ASP A 56 -9.17 18.70 -17.55
N TRP A 57 -9.17 17.51 -18.15
CA TRP A 57 -8.01 16.96 -18.85
C TRP A 57 -7.59 17.85 -20.01
N ASP A 58 -6.38 18.40 -19.92
CA ASP A 58 -5.80 19.34 -20.88
C ASP A 58 -4.42 18.91 -21.36
N MET A 59 -4.03 17.66 -21.06
CA MET A 59 -2.71 17.12 -21.38
C MET A 59 -2.65 16.47 -22.78
N GLY A 60 -3.77 16.33 -23.49
CA GLY A 60 -3.87 15.66 -24.79
C GLY A 60 -3.79 14.13 -24.69
N GLU A 61 -3.70 13.44 -25.83
CA GLU A 61 -3.61 11.97 -25.85
C GLU A 61 -2.38 11.44 -25.09
N ALA A 62 -2.58 10.35 -24.35
CA ALA A 62 -1.52 9.68 -23.60
C ALA A 62 -1.67 8.15 -23.60
N ASP A 63 -0.57 7.44 -23.43
CA ASP A 63 -0.53 5.99 -23.35
C ASP A 63 -0.66 5.52 -21.89
N ILE A 64 -1.50 4.52 -21.66
CA ILE A 64 -1.55 3.82 -20.38
C ILE A 64 -0.61 2.62 -20.48
N VAL A 65 0.34 2.54 -19.55
CA VAL A 65 1.34 1.49 -19.50
C VAL A 65 1.34 0.80 -18.14
N LEU A 66 1.50 -0.51 -18.17
CA LEU A 66 1.71 -1.32 -16.97
C LEU A 66 3.18 -1.27 -16.60
N SER A 67 3.45 -1.04 -15.31
CA SER A 67 4.79 -1.08 -14.75
C SER A 67 4.82 -1.99 -13.54
N PHE A 68 5.94 -2.68 -13.37
CA PHE A 68 6.10 -3.70 -12.34
C PHE A 68 7.02 -3.20 -11.23
N HIS A 69 6.87 -3.80 -10.05
CA HIS A 69 7.71 -3.46 -8.91
C HIS A 69 9.20 -3.68 -9.25
N PRO A 70 10.13 -2.75 -8.93
CA PRO A 70 11.55 -2.88 -9.31
C PRO A 70 12.25 -4.15 -8.79
N ALA A 71 11.73 -4.74 -7.72
CA ALA A 71 12.23 -6.01 -7.18
C ALA A 71 11.89 -7.23 -8.07
N ASP A 72 10.96 -7.08 -9.02
CA ASP A 72 10.62 -8.13 -10.00
C ASP A 72 11.57 -8.02 -11.21
N SER A 73 12.73 -8.66 -11.09
CA SER A 73 13.78 -8.63 -12.12
C SER A 73 13.38 -9.34 -13.43
N THR A 74 12.29 -10.12 -13.42
CA THR A 74 11.76 -10.84 -14.59
C THR A 74 10.95 -9.94 -15.51
N GLN A 75 10.50 -8.79 -15.01
CA GLN A 75 9.67 -7.84 -15.72
C GLN A 75 10.43 -6.53 -15.91
N LYS A 76 11.26 -6.47 -16.96
CA LYS A 76 11.95 -5.22 -17.34
C LYS A 76 11.14 -4.48 -18.41
N GLY A 77 10.78 -3.23 -18.10
CA GLY A 77 10.15 -2.31 -19.04
C GLY A 77 8.72 -1.95 -18.68
N THR A 78 8.02 -1.39 -19.65
CA THR A 78 6.62 -0.97 -19.55
C THR A 78 5.84 -1.58 -20.71
N GLN A 79 4.67 -2.16 -20.45
CA GLN A 79 3.78 -2.69 -21.48
C GLN A 79 2.62 -1.73 -21.71
N LYS A 80 2.39 -1.28 -22.96
CA LYS A 80 1.19 -0.50 -23.28
C LYS A 80 -0.05 -1.37 -23.14
N ILE A 81 -1.02 -0.89 -22.35
CA ILE A 81 -2.26 -1.58 -22.00
C ILE A 81 -3.50 -0.77 -22.33
N GLY A 82 -3.36 0.50 -22.71
CA GLY A 82 -4.50 1.37 -22.99
C GLY A 82 -4.07 2.76 -23.44
N LYS A 83 -5.04 3.68 -23.43
CA LYS A 83 -4.85 5.09 -23.80
C LYS A 83 -5.83 5.99 -23.06
N ILE A 84 -5.44 7.26 -22.93
CA ILE A 84 -6.27 8.41 -22.57
C ILE A 84 -6.43 9.24 -23.84
N LEU A 85 -7.65 9.62 -24.17
CA LEU A 85 -7.98 10.49 -25.31
C LEU A 85 -7.87 11.97 -24.93
N ASP A 86 -7.91 12.85 -25.94
CA ASP A 86 -7.86 14.30 -25.75
C ASP A 86 -8.98 14.85 -24.85
N ASP A 87 -10.12 14.16 -24.76
CA ASP A 87 -11.25 14.53 -23.89
C ASP A 87 -11.12 14.00 -22.44
N GLY A 88 -10.01 13.34 -22.12
CA GLY A 88 -9.77 12.74 -20.81
C GLY A 88 -10.44 11.39 -20.59
N SER A 89 -11.21 10.88 -21.55
CA SER A 89 -11.74 9.52 -21.50
C SER A 89 -10.60 8.51 -21.64
N PHE A 90 -10.68 7.41 -20.90
CA PHE A 90 -9.64 6.39 -20.95
C PHE A 90 -10.19 4.99 -20.85
N SER A 91 -9.42 4.05 -21.40
CA SER A 91 -9.66 2.62 -21.25
C SER A 91 -8.35 1.87 -21.33
N TYR A 92 -8.28 0.74 -20.63
CA TYR A 92 -7.15 -0.16 -20.67
C TYR A 92 -7.59 -1.59 -20.42
N GLN A 93 -6.78 -2.54 -20.88
CA GLN A 93 -6.96 -3.96 -20.66
C GLN A 93 -5.66 -4.54 -20.11
N LEU A 94 -5.74 -5.17 -18.94
CA LEU A 94 -4.60 -5.89 -18.38
C LEU A 94 -4.31 -7.13 -19.26
N PRO A 95 -3.03 -7.45 -19.53
CA PRO A 95 -2.67 -8.61 -20.35
C PRO A 95 -3.08 -9.91 -19.66
N ASP A 96 -3.46 -10.94 -20.43
CA ASP A 96 -3.95 -12.21 -19.88
C ASP A 96 -2.94 -12.90 -18.95
N SER A 97 -1.64 -12.69 -19.19
CA SER A 97 -0.59 -13.23 -18.35
C SER A 97 0.65 -12.35 -18.32
N ILE A 98 1.37 -12.43 -17.19
CA ILE A 98 2.68 -11.83 -17.01
C ILE A 98 3.59 -12.81 -16.25
N LEU A 99 4.90 -12.67 -16.42
CA LEU A 99 5.88 -13.29 -15.53
C LEU A 99 5.76 -12.71 -14.11
N THR A 100 6.05 -13.56 -13.13
CA THR A 100 6.06 -13.22 -11.71
C THR A 100 7.30 -13.84 -11.07
N SER A 101 7.86 -13.17 -10.08
CA SER A 101 9.03 -13.69 -9.35
C SER A 101 8.99 -13.45 -7.85
N VAL A 102 8.08 -12.60 -7.37
CA VAL A 102 7.98 -12.27 -5.94
C VAL A 102 7.18 -13.37 -5.25
N PRO A 103 7.73 -14.13 -4.28
CA PRO A 103 6.95 -15.10 -3.53
C PRO A 103 5.81 -14.43 -2.78
N VAL A 104 4.63 -15.07 -2.70
CA VAL A 104 3.46 -14.49 -2.02
C VAL A 104 3.75 -14.18 -0.54
N ARG A 105 4.59 -14.99 0.11
CA ARG A 105 5.10 -14.78 1.48
C ARG A 105 5.94 -13.51 1.67
N SER A 106 6.37 -12.83 0.61
CA SER A 106 7.19 -11.61 0.75
C SER A 106 6.43 -10.46 1.39
N PHE A 107 5.09 -10.41 1.28
CA PHE A 107 4.27 -9.37 1.91
C PHE A 107 4.39 -9.30 3.42
N ILE A 108 4.70 -10.43 4.04
CA ILE A 108 4.76 -10.56 5.50
C ILE A 108 6.21 -10.56 6.03
N SER A 109 7.20 -10.36 5.15
CA SER A 109 8.61 -10.50 5.50
C SER A 109 9.09 -9.51 6.57
N GLU A 110 8.44 -8.34 6.64
CA GLU A 110 8.72 -7.28 7.62
C GLU A 110 7.93 -7.44 8.94
N CYS A 111 7.00 -8.39 9.01
CA CYS A 111 6.17 -8.59 10.19
C CYS A 111 6.99 -9.21 11.33
N THR A 112 6.89 -8.61 12.52
CA THR A 112 7.61 -9.09 13.70
C THR A 112 7.04 -10.42 14.22
N ASN A 113 5.76 -10.68 13.97
CA ASN A 113 5.05 -11.89 14.33
C ASN A 113 4.72 -12.78 13.11
N LYS A 114 5.55 -12.74 12.07
CA LYS A 114 5.37 -13.54 10.83
C LYS A 114 5.24 -15.06 11.06
N GLU A 115 5.74 -15.58 12.18
CA GLU A 115 5.62 -17.00 12.54
C GLU A 115 4.16 -17.42 12.82
N GLU A 116 3.26 -16.47 13.07
CA GLU A 116 1.82 -16.70 13.30
C GLU A 116 1.03 -16.77 11.98
N THR A 117 1.69 -16.63 10.82
CA THR A 117 0.99 -16.54 9.53
C THR A 117 0.42 -17.88 9.10
N ILE A 118 -0.80 -17.86 8.58
CA ILE A 118 -1.38 -18.95 7.81
C ILE A 118 -1.21 -18.65 6.31
N VAL A 119 -0.31 -19.38 5.64
CA VAL A 119 -0.13 -19.32 4.17
C VAL A 119 -0.53 -20.65 3.55
N LYS A 120 -1.42 -20.63 2.56
CA LYS A 120 -1.65 -21.79 1.67
C LYS A 120 -1.00 -21.54 0.33
N ASN A 121 -0.32 -22.56 -0.20
CA ASN A 121 0.42 -22.52 -1.48
C ASN A 121 1.50 -21.42 -1.52
N ASP A 122 2.46 -21.51 -0.61
CA ASP A 122 3.55 -20.55 -0.46
C ASP A 122 4.51 -20.47 -1.68
N SER A 123 4.45 -21.44 -2.58
CA SER A 123 5.18 -21.50 -3.85
C SER A 123 4.63 -20.56 -4.93
N VAL A 124 3.42 -20.02 -4.73
CA VAL A 124 2.84 -19.04 -5.65
C VAL A 124 3.68 -17.77 -5.65
N THR A 125 3.95 -17.27 -6.85
CA THR A 125 4.60 -15.99 -7.08
C THR A 125 3.61 -14.98 -7.64
N ILE A 126 3.84 -13.73 -7.31
CA ILE A 126 3.01 -12.59 -7.63
C ILE A 126 3.83 -11.48 -8.29
N SER A 127 3.13 -10.52 -8.89
CA SER A 127 3.72 -9.26 -9.35
C SER A 127 2.73 -8.13 -9.10
N PRO A 128 2.97 -7.28 -8.08
CA PRO A 128 2.24 -6.02 -7.91
C PRO A 128 2.54 -5.09 -9.08
N ALA A 129 1.50 -4.47 -9.63
CA ALA A 129 1.64 -3.58 -10.76
C ALA A 129 1.09 -2.18 -10.46
N PHE A 130 1.67 -1.19 -11.13
CA PHE A 130 1.18 0.18 -11.14
C PHE A 130 0.76 0.55 -12.55
N ILE A 131 -0.38 1.22 -12.66
CA ILE A 131 -0.89 1.80 -13.89
C ILE A 131 -0.24 3.17 -14.05
N ARG A 132 0.64 3.29 -15.04
CA ARG A 132 1.37 4.51 -15.38
C ARG A 132 0.81 5.12 -16.65
N VAL A 133 1.03 6.41 -16.79
CA VAL A 133 0.71 7.18 -17.99
C VAL A 133 2.01 7.69 -18.58
N GLY A 134 2.18 7.46 -19.87
CA GLY A 134 3.29 7.97 -20.66
C GLY A 134 2.79 8.85 -21.80
N GLN A 135 3.54 9.89 -22.12
CA GLN A 135 3.30 10.73 -23.28
C GLN A 135 4.63 11.09 -23.92
N ASN A 136 4.74 11.01 -25.25
CA ASN A 136 5.97 11.32 -25.98
C ASN A 136 7.20 10.57 -25.43
N ASN A 137 7.06 9.28 -25.13
CA ASN A 137 8.07 8.42 -24.51
C ASN A 137 8.56 8.87 -23.13
N LYS A 138 7.81 9.72 -22.43
CA LYS A 138 8.10 10.16 -21.06
C LYS A 138 7.01 9.71 -20.11
N PHE A 139 7.40 9.30 -18.91
CA PHE A 139 6.47 9.05 -17.83
C PHE A 139 5.92 10.37 -17.29
N ILE A 140 4.59 10.51 -17.21
CA ILE A 140 3.91 11.75 -16.80
C ILE A 140 3.05 11.60 -15.55
N GLY A 141 2.73 10.40 -15.10
CA GLY A 141 1.94 10.21 -13.88
C GLY A 141 1.33 8.83 -13.71
N TYR A 142 0.60 8.61 -12.62
CA TYR A 142 -0.05 7.35 -12.28
C TYR A 142 -1.57 7.46 -12.38
N ILE A 143 -2.25 6.37 -12.72
CA ILE A 143 -3.70 6.24 -12.53
C ILE A 143 -3.94 5.36 -11.31
N VAL A 144 -4.71 5.87 -10.36
CA VAL A 144 -5.01 5.19 -9.09
C VAL A 144 -6.51 5.23 -8.83
N PRO A 145 -7.20 4.08 -8.79
CA PRO A 145 -8.55 4.00 -8.27
C PRO A 145 -8.51 4.14 -6.74
N ALA A 146 -9.39 4.97 -6.18
CA ALA A 146 -9.40 5.28 -4.76
C ALA A 146 -10.78 5.76 -4.28
N SER A 147 -11.02 5.73 -2.97
CA SER A 147 -12.23 6.31 -2.37
C SER A 147 -12.24 7.85 -2.35
N SER A 148 -11.07 8.48 -2.46
CA SER A 148 -10.92 9.93 -2.54
C SER A 148 -9.60 10.34 -3.20
N ILE A 149 -9.48 11.62 -3.54
CA ILE A 149 -8.21 12.22 -4.00
C ILE A 149 -7.12 12.06 -2.94
N LYS A 150 -7.47 12.20 -1.65
CA LYS A 150 -6.50 12.09 -0.55
C LYS A 150 -5.91 10.70 -0.43
N THR A 151 -6.73 9.66 -0.61
CA THR A 151 -6.29 8.28 -0.45
C THR A 151 -5.45 7.80 -1.64
N SER A 152 -5.58 8.40 -2.82
CA SER A 152 -4.70 8.09 -3.96
C SER A 152 -3.25 8.48 -3.66
N TYR A 153 -3.01 9.49 -2.82
CA TYR A 153 -1.67 9.87 -2.37
C TYR A 153 -0.95 8.77 -1.58
N ASN A 154 -1.69 7.81 -1.01
CA ASN A 154 -1.11 6.70 -0.27
C ASN A 154 -0.27 5.77 -1.16
N THR A 155 -0.45 5.80 -2.49
CA THR A 155 0.38 5.03 -3.42
C THR A 155 1.68 5.75 -3.82
N ILE A 156 1.76 7.06 -3.57
CA ILE A 156 2.92 7.89 -3.92
C ILE A 156 3.96 7.76 -2.81
N SER A 157 4.69 6.65 -2.79
CA SER A 157 5.82 6.51 -1.88
C SER A 157 6.91 5.64 -2.48
N GLY A 158 7.97 6.28 -2.96
CA GLY A 158 9.29 5.65 -3.06
C GLY A 158 9.85 5.46 -1.65
N GLY A 159 9.67 4.26 -1.08
CA GLY A 159 10.53 3.67 -0.04
C GLY A 159 10.68 4.34 1.33
N LEU A 160 10.25 5.58 1.57
CA LEU A 160 10.52 6.29 2.83
C LEU A 160 9.33 6.99 3.49
N ILE A 161 8.32 7.43 2.72
CA ILE A 161 7.16 8.16 3.26
C ILE A 161 5.95 7.21 3.28
N ASN A 162 5.63 6.67 4.46
CA ASN A 162 4.42 5.87 4.66
C ASN A 162 3.19 6.78 4.72
N ASN A 163 2.69 7.28 3.59
CA ASN A 163 1.46 8.07 3.54
C ASN A 163 0.28 7.26 4.08
N GLY A 164 -0.64 7.92 4.80
CA GLY A 164 -1.76 7.25 5.45
C GLY A 164 -3.01 8.10 5.57
N HIS A 165 -3.46 8.74 4.49
CA HIS A 165 -4.80 9.32 4.48
C HIS A 165 -5.86 8.22 4.64
N LEU A 166 -6.86 8.46 5.49
CA LEU A 166 -7.90 7.48 5.81
C LEU A 166 -8.75 7.14 4.58
N GLY A 167 -9.10 5.85 4.46
CA GLY A 167 -9.94 5.31 3.39
C GLY A 167 -9.20 4.35 2.47
N HIS A 168 -9.76 4.14 1.28
CA HIS A 168 -9.38 3.06 0.37
C HIS A 168 -8.60 3.53 -0.85
N TYR A 169 -7.66 2.70 -1.31
CA TYR A 169 -7.06 2.73 -2.64
C TYR A 169 -6.88 1.29 -3.15
N TYR A 170 -6.89 1.11 -4.46
CA TYR A 170 -6.89 -0.25 -5.05
C TYR A 170 -5.70 -0.50 -5.96
N LEU A 171 -5.13 -1.70 -5.86
CA LEU A 171 -3.93 -2.09 -6.60
C LEU A 171 -4.18 -3.39 -7.39
N PRO A 172 -3.76 -3.46 -8.67
CA PRO A 172 -3.75 -4.72 -9.40
C PRO A 172 -2.53 -5.56 -9.01
N ILE A 173 -2.76 -6.83 -8.71
CA ILE A 173 -1.72 -7.83 -8.42
C ILE A 173 -1.98 -9.07 -9.25
N TYR A 174 -1.00 -9.47 -10.05
CA TYR A 174 -1.08 -10.74 -10.76
C TYR A 174 -0.52 -11.87 -9.90
N ALA A 175 -1.18 -13.02 -9.85
CA ALA A 175 -0.70 -14.24 -9.20
C ALA A 175 -0.59 -15.39 -10.22
N ASN A 176 0.49 -16.16 -10.18
CA ASN A 176 0.68 -17.30 -11.10
C ASN A 176 -0.14 -18.55 -10.71
N GLY A 177 -0.77 -18.54 -9.53
CA GLY A 177 -1.60 -19.60 -8.99
C GLY A 177 -2.49 -19.08 -7.86
N GLU A 178 -3.28 -19.98 -7.28
CA GLU A 178 -4.15 -19.66 -6.15
C GLU A 178 -3.38 -19.73 -4.83
N ALA A 179 -3.51 -18.70 -4.00
CA ALA A 179 -2.86 -18.64 -2.70
C ALA A 179 -3.72 -17.88 -1.69
N THR A 180 -3.64 -18.27 -0.42
CA THR A 180 -4.28 -17.53 0.67
C THR A 180 -3.27 -17.10 1.70
N ILE A 181 -3.43 -15.89 2.23
CA ILE A 181 -2.63 -15.37 3.35
C ILE A 181 -3.58 -14.74 4.35
N GLU A 182 -3.51 -15.18 5.60
CA GLU A 182 -4.15 -14.54 6.73
C GLU A 182 -3.10 -14.21 7.79
N LEU A 183 -2.96 -12.92 8.12
CA LEU A 183 -2.02 -12.45 9.15
C LEU A 183 -2.44 -11.10 9.74
N ASN A 184 -2.41 -11.02 11.06
CA ASN A 184 -2.37 -9.75 11.79
C ASN A 184 -0.91 -9.37 12.02
N CYS A 185 -0.35 -8.54 11.16
CA CYS A 185 1.05 -8.16 11.15
C CYS A 185 1.30 -6.95 12.03
N VAL A 186 2.23 -7.07 12.97
CA VAL A 186 2.85 -5.90 13.60
C VAL A 186 4.18 -5.64 12.91
N LYS A 187 4.43 -4.39 12.51
CA LYS A 187 5.75 -3.98 12.00
C LYS A 187 6.15 -2.61 12.52
N LYS A 188 7.43 -2.29 12.42
CA LYS A 188 7.98 -1.01 12.88
C LYS A 188 8.36 -0.16 11.66
N VAL A 189 7.72 1.00 11.52
CA VAL A 189 7.94 1.92 10.40
C VAL A 189 8.62 3.20 10.86
N LYS A 190 9.44 3.77 9.99
CA LYS A 190 9.95 5.13 10.19
C LYS A 190 8.81 6.11 9.87
N MET A 191 8.64 7.12 10.71
CA MET A 191 7.67 8.19 10.53
C MET A 191 8.41 9.53 10.53
N GLU A 192 8.33 10.23 9.40
CA GLU A 192 8.99 11.52 9.14
C GLU A 192 8.23 12.33 8.11
N ASP A 193 8.31 13.66 8.20
CA ASP A 193 7.59 14.59 7.31
C ASP A 193 8.42 15.05 6.09
N GLY A 194 9.67 14.58 5.99
CA GLY A 194 10.62 15.00 4.95
C GLY A 194 11.04 16.48 5.02
N LYS A 195 10.58 17.24 6.02
CA LYS A 195 10.80 18.67 6.23
C LYS A 195 11.57 18.97 7.52
N GLY A 196 11.89 17.95 8.30
CA GLY A 196 12.79 18.03 9.44
C GLY A 196 12.24 17.39 10.73
N PHE A 197 10.96 17.00 10.74
CA PHE A 197 10.42 16.18 11.82
C PHE A 197 10.60 14.70 11.48
N ALA A 198 11.21 13.97 12.41
CA ALA A 198 11.25 12.50 12.38
C ALA A 198 11.19 11.96 13.81
N PHE A 199 10.46 10.87 14.01
CA PHE A 199 10.62 10.10 15.24
C PHE A 199 12.01 9.49 15.29
N LYS A 200 12.67 9.58 16.46
CA LYS A 200 13.99 8.98 16.68
C LYS A 200 13.96 7.44 16.57
N THR A 201 12.83 6.83 16.91
CA THR A 201 12.62 5.39 16.86
C THR A 201 11.50 5.07 15.89
N LYS A 202 11.58 3.90 15.25
CA LYS A 202 10.46 3.38 14.45
C LYS A 202 9.23 3.17 15.34
N VAL A 203 8.07 3.49 14.79
CA VAL A 203 6.76 3.40 15.46
C VAL A 203 6.10 2.08 15.07
N PRO A 204 5.55 1.29 16.02
CA PRO A 204 4.79 0.10 15.69
C PRO A 204 3.50 0.48 14.95
N VAL A 205 3.14 -0.31 13.94
CA VAL A 205 1.90 -0.19 13.17
C VAL A 205 1.31 -1.57 12.94
N ASP A 206 -0.02 -1.60 12.80
CA ASP A 206 -0.81 -2.80 12.59
C ASP A 206 -1.20 -2.90 11.10
N GLU A 207 -0.95 -4.06 10.51
CA GLU A 207 -1.42 -4.42 9.17
C GLU A 207 -2.18 -5.73 9.18
N TYR A 208 -3.38 -5.74 8.62
CA TYR A 208 -4.21 -6.94 8.53
C TYR A 208 -4.22 -7.45 7.09
N PHE A 209 -3.69 -8.64 6.86
CA PHE A 209 -3.67 -9.28 5.56
C PHE A 209 -4.73 -10.37 5.51
N ASN A 210 -5.65 -10.27 4.55
CA ASN A 210 -6.62 -11.30 4.21
C ASN A 210 -6.68 -11.45 2.68
N TYR A 211 -5.70 -12.16 2.12
CA TYR A 211 -5.61 -12.39 0.69
C TYR A 211 -6.21 -13.74 0.31
N GLU A 212 -7.06 -13.71 -0.72
CA GLU A 212 -7.57 -14.88 -1.43
C GLU A 212 -7.24 -14.73 -2.91
N PHE A 213 -5.97 -14.91 -3.27
CA PHE A 213 -5.52 -14.75 -4.65
C PHE A 213 -6.06 -15.89 -5.51
N LYS A 214 -6.66 -15.52 -6.64
CA LYS A 214 -6.93 -16.40 -7.77
C LYS A 214 -5.77 -16.33 -8.75
N LYS A 215 -5.58 -17.37 -9.56
CA LYS A 215 -4.64 -17.29 -10.70
C LYS A 215 -5.09 -16.16 -11.64
N GLY A 216 -4.15 -15.30 -12.04
CA GLY A 216 -4.41 -14.15 -12.90
C GLY A 216 -4.41 -12.82 -12.13
N TRP A 217 -5.13 -11.83 -12.67
CA TRP A 217 -5.26 -10.50 -12.05
C TRP A 217 -6.23 -10.51 -10.88
N ASN A 218 -5.77 -9.97 -9.76
CA ASN A 218 -6.56 -9.74 -8.56
C ASN A 218 -6.56 -8.25 -8.27
N LEU A 219 -7.72 -7.73 -7.88
CA LEU A 219 -7.85 -6.37 -7.39
C LEU A 219 -7.74 -6.40 -5.88
N VAL A 220 -6.77 -5.68 -5.33
CA VAL A 220 -6.53 -5.60 -3.89
C VAL A 220 -7.04 -4.27 -3.37
N ASP A 221 -7.95 -4.30 -2.40
CA ASP A 221 -8.33 -3.17 -1.57
C ASP A 221 -7.27 -2.97 -0.47
N VAL A 222 -6.81 -1.74 -0.36
CA VAL A 222 -5.97 -1.30 0.74
C VAL A 222 -6.68 -0.19 1.49
N HIS A 223 -7.08 -0.52 2.72
CA HIS A 223 -7.87 0.37 3.57
C HIS A 223 -7.02 0.88 4.71
N VAL A 224 -6.73 2.18 4.70
CA VAL A 224 -6.11 2.87 5.84
C VAL A 224 -7.20 3.18 6.86
N ILE A 225 -7.17 2.46 7.98
CA ILE A 225 -8.20 2.48 9.03
C ILE A 225 -7.90 3.60 10.02
N ASP A 226 -6.62 3.79 10.35
CA ASP A 226 -6.20 4.79 11.31
C ASP A 226 -4.83 5.38 10.95
N ASN A 227 -4.64 6.64 11.34
CA ASN A 227 -3.46 7.42 11.00
C ASN A 227 -2.99 8.35 12.12
N LEU A 228 -1.80 8.90 11.92
CA LEU A 228 -1.18 9.89 12.78
C LEU A 228 -0.59 11.00 11.92
N LEU A 229 -0.90 12.26 12.27
CA LEU A 229 -0.22 13.40 11.69
C LEU A 229 1.15 13.59 12.38
N VAL A 230 2.21 13.50 11.58
CA VAL A 230 3.59 13.61 12.03
C VAL A 230 4.24 14.77 11.28
N GLY A 231 4.56 15.85 11.99
CA GLY A 231 5.00 17.10 11.35
C GLY A 231 3.92 17.66 10.43
N GLU A 232 4.08 17.42 9.13
CA GLU A 232 3.15 17.86 8.06
C GLU A 232 2.64 16.70 7.19
N SER A 233 2.86 15.44 7.60
CA SER A 233 2.50 14.26 6.81
C SER A 233 1.68 13.26 7.61
N TYR A 234 0.64 12.71 6.99
CA TYR A 234 -0.17 11.65 7.57
C TYR A 234 0.51 10.30 7.36
N HIS A 235 0.65 9.53 8.43
CA HIS A 235 1.14 8.16 8.39
C HIS A 235 0.11 7.18 8.88
N TYR A 236 -0.04 6.04 8.21
CA TYR A 236 -0.92 4.99 8.71
C TYR A 236 -0.32 4.40 9.98
N ILE A 237 -1.21 4.02 10.89
CA ILE A 237 -0.88 3.21 12.06
C ILE A 237 -1.70 1.92 12.08
N GLU A 238 -2.78 1.87 11.30
CA GLU A 238 -3.62 0.71 11.10
C GLU A 238 -4.07 0.63 9.64
N ARG A 239 -3.87 -0.52 8.99
CA ARG A 239 -4.23 -0.73 7.58
C ARG A 239 -4.65 -2.17 7.32
N SER A 240 -5.64 -2.40 6.47
CA SER A 240 -6.01 -3.75 6.01
C SER A 240 -5.83 -3.92 4.51
N TRP A 241 -5.62 -5.17 4.11
CA TRP A 241 -5.43 -5.59 2.73
C TRP A 241 -6.32 -6.78 2.42
N SER A 242 -7.11 -6.71 1.34
CA SER A 242 -7.98 -7.79 0.93
C SER A 242 -8.16 -7.88 -0.58
N VAL A 243 -8.44 -9.07 -1.10
CA VAL A 243 -8.83 -9.25 -2.51
C VAL A 243 -10.31 -8.94 -2.65
N ILE A 244 -10.67 -8.15 -3.67
CA ILE A 244 -12.05 -7.81 -4.01
C ILE A 244 -12.36 -8.21 -5.45
N GLU A 245 -13.63 -8.50 -5.73
CA GLU A 245 -14.05 -8.93 -7.08
C GLU A 245 -14.12 -7.78 -8.09
N LYS A 246 -14.50 -6.60 -7.63
CA LYS A 246 -14.67 -5.40 -8.46
C LYS A 246 -14.50 -4.13 -7.64
N LEU A 247 -14.14 -3.04 -8.31
CA LEU A 247 -14.09 -1.73 -7.68
C LEU A 247 -15.47 -1.35 -7.10
N PRO A 248 -15.53 -0.80 -5.87
CA PRO A 248 -16.74 -0.22 -5.34
C PRO A 248 -17.28 0.92 -6.21
N ASN A 249 -18.60 1.06 -6.30
CA ASN A 249 -19.25 2.07 -7.15
C ASN A 249 -18.92 3.52 -6.78
N ASN A 250 -18.51 3.76 -5.53
CA ASN A 250 -18.08 5.07 -5.04
C ASN A 250 -16.57 5.33 -5.22
N SER A 251 -15.87 4.46 -5.96
CA SER A 251 -14.46 4.68 -6.31
C SER A 251 -14.35 5.78 -7.37
N VAL A 252 -13.36 6.64 -7.21
CA VAL A 252 -12.92 7.60 -8.21
C VAL A 252 -11.60 7.15 -8.83
N TRP A 253 -11.39 7.45 -10.10
CA TRP A 253 -10.09 7.35 -10.73
C TRP A 253 -9.36 8.66 -10.56
N VAL A 254 -8.15 8.60 -10.03
CA VAL A 254 -7.29 9.77 -9.84
C VAL A 254 -6.06 9.62 -10.71
N PHE A 255 -5.84 10.58 -11.60
CA PHE A 255 -4.57 10.74 -12.27
C PHE A 255 -3.68 11.66 -11.43
N ILE A 256 -2.52 11.13 -11.09
CA ILE A 256 -1.50 11.74 -10.24
C ILE A 256 -0.35 12.15 -11.15
N PRO A 257 -0.23 13.43 -11.55
CA PRO A 257 0.88 13.87 -12.39
C PRO A 257 2.21 13.79 -11.62
N VAL A 258 3.27 13.45 -12.34
CA VAL A 258 4.64 13.63 -11.84
C VAL A 258 5.02 15.06 -12.12
N ILE A 259 5.09 15.87 -11.07
CA ILE A 259 5.62 17.23 -11.16
C ILE A 259 7.13 17.11 -11.31
N ASN A 260 7.63 17.16 -12.55
CA ASN A 260 9.05 17.39 -12.81
C ASN A 260 9.35 18.82 -12.35
N LYS A 261 9.96 18.95 -11.17
CA LYS A 261 10.62 20.19 -10.75
C LYS A 261 11.97 20.31 -11.45
#